data_AF-A0A6B3G9F7-F1
#
_entry.id   AF-A0A6B3G9F7-F1
#
_cell.length_a   1.000
_cell.length_b   1.000
_cell.length_c   1.000
_cell.angle_alpha   90.00
_cell.angle_beta   90.00
_cell.angle_gamma   90.00
#
_symmetry.space_group_name_H-M   'P 1'
#
loop_
_entity.id
_entity.type
_entity.pdbx_description
1 polymer ?
#
loop_
_entity_poly.entity_id
_entity_poly.type
_entity_poly.pdbx_seq_one_letter_code
_entity_poly.pdbx_strand_id
1 'polypeptide(L)'
;MDEYAGRVLADRYRLPLPPAGSFELSETPAFDSYSGQEVLVRQVLLPEVVDAEVLDGQGGTHDYAEAAPPGARATRRPADP
;
A
#
# COMPACT_ATOMS: atom_id res chain seq x y z
N MET A 1 6.45 -12.08 -16.22
CA MET A 1 6.80 -10.64 -16.02
C MET A 1 5.61 -9.72 -16.27
N ASP A 2 4.93 -9.82 -17.42
CA ASP A 2 3.71 -9.02 -17.68
C ASP A 2 2.58 -9.30 -16.67
N GLU A 3 2.59 -10.49 -16.06
CA GLU A 3 1.68 -10.88 -14.99
C GLU A 3 1.75 -10.00 -13.73
N TYR A 4 2.87 -9.29 -13.51
CA TYR A 4 3.10 -8.37 -12.38
C TYR A 4 3.10 -6.90 -12.82
N ALA A 5 2.57 -6.58 -14.00
CA ALA A 5 2.57 -5.21 -14.54
C ALA A 5 1.45 -4.30 -13.97
N GLY A 6 0.69 -4.76 -12.97
CA GLY A 6 -0.48 -4.06 -12.48
C GLY A 6 -0.16 -2.85 -11.59
N ARG A 7 0.42 -3.12 -10.41
CA ARG A 7 0.65 -2.11 -9.36
C ARG A 7 2.04 -2.28 -8.76
N VAL A 8 2.68 -1.17 -8.37
CA VAL A 8 3.93 -1.20 -7.61
C VAL A 8 3.67 -0.72 -6.18
N LEU A 9 4.14 -1.47 -5.19
CA LEU A 9 4.09 -1.14 -3.77
C LEU A 9 5.50 -0.82 -3.26
N ALA A 10 5.64 0.28 -2.53
CA ALA A 10 6.90 0.76 -1.97
C ALA A 10 8.04 0.80 -2.99
N ASP A 11 7.72 1.16 -4.24
CA ASP A 11 8.65 1.25 -5.38
C ASP A 11 9.45 -0.03 -5.71
N ARG A 12 9.08 -1.17 -5.12
CA ARG A 12 9.88 -2.41 -5.17
C ARG A 12 9.05 -3.64 -5.50
N TYR A 13 7.89 -3.79 -4.89
CA TYR A 13 7.08 -5.00 -5.03
C TYR A 13 6.07 -4.80 -6.15
N ARG A 14 6.20 -5.59 -7.21
CA ARG A 14 5.27 -5.57 -8.34
C ARG A 14 4.17 -6.60 -8.11
N LEU A 15 2.93 -6.12 -8.05
CA LEU A 15 1.75 -6.94 -7.83
C LEU A 15 1.06 -7.26 -9.16
N PRO A 16 0.37 -8.40 -9.23
CA PRO A 16 -0.48 -8.72 -10.36
C PRO A 16 -1.62 -7.72 -10.47
N LEU A 17 -2.17 -7.60 -11.67
CA LEU A 17 -3.38 -6.81 -11.89
C LEU A 17 -4.56 -7.53 -11.22
N PRO A 18 -5.23 -6.93 -10.22
CA PRO A 18 -6.35 -7.59 -9.56
C PRO A 18 -7.56 -7.71 -10.53
N PRO A 19 -8.37 -8.78 -10.40
CA PRO A 19 -9.64 -8.86 -11.10
C PRO A 19 -10.53 -7.67 -10.71
N ALA A 20 -11.17 -7.05 -11.70
CA ALA A 20 -12.00 -5.87 -11.49
C ALA A 20 -13.07 -6.11 -10.41
N GLY A 21 -13.09 -5.26 -9.38
CA GLY A 21 -14.10 -5.30 -8.31
C GLY A 21 -13.81 -6.22 -7.13
N SER A 22 -12.65 -6.89 -7.08
CA SER A 22 -12.26 -7.75 -5.95
C SER A 22 -11.13 -7.12 -5.12
N PHE A 23 -11.41 -6.88 -3.84
CA PHE A 23 -10.42 -6.56 -2.80
C PHE A 23 -10.75 -7.42 -1.59
N GLU A 24 -10.56 -8.72 -1.73
CA GLU A 24 -10.56 -9.62 -0.58
C GLU A 24 -9.26 -9.42 0.20
N LEU A 25 -9.32 -9.50 1.53
CA LEU A 25 -8.14 -9.50 2.40
C LEU A 25 -7.37 -10.81 2.17
N SER A 26 -6.61 -10.82 1.09
CA SER A 26 -5.93 -12.00 0.57
C SER A 26 -4.43 -11.80 0.56
N GLU A 27 -3.73 -12.88 0.87
CA GLU A 27 -2.30 -12.98 0.55
C GLU A 27 -2.16 -12.95 -0.98
N THR A 28 -1.39 -12.01 -1.48
CA THR A 28 -1.20 -11.77 -2.91
C THR A 28 0.26 -12.02 -3.28
N PRO A 29 0.55 -12.84 -4.30
CA PRO A 29 1.91 -12.99 -4.79
C PRO A 29 2.40 -11.67 -5.39
N ALA A 30 3.67 -11.37 -5.21
CA ALA A 30 4.33 -10.19 -5.76
C ALA A 30 5.77 -10.52 -6.17
N PHE A 31 6.29 -9.78 -7.14
CA PHE A 31 7.69 -9.89 -7.55
C PHE A 31 8.53 -8.80 -6.90
N ASP A 32 9.58 -9.18 -6.17
CA ASP A 32 10.55 -8.25 -5.61
C ASP A 32 11.62 -7.90 -6.66
N SER A 33 11.61 -6.65 -7.13
CA SER A 33 12.54 -6.16 -8.16
C SER A 33 14.01 -6.12 -7.72
N TYR A 34 14.29 -6.08 -6.41
CA TYR A 34 15.65 -6.02 -5.89
C TYR A 34 16.29 -7.41 -5.83
N SER A 35 15.54 -8.42 -5.37
CA SER A 35 16.04 -9.80 -5.25
C SER A 35 15.75 -10.68 -6.46
N GLY A 36 14.80 -10.30 -7.31
CA GLY A 36 14.35 -11.08 -8.46
C GLY A 36 13.49 -12.30 -8.08
N GLN A 37 12.93 -12.32 -6.88
CA GLN A 37 12.18 -13.45 -6.33
C GLN A 37 10.68 -13.13 -6.18
N GLU A 38 9.86 -14.18 -6.15
CA GLU A 38 8.45 -14.08 -5.77
C GLU A 38 8.31 -14.09 -4.25
N VAL A 39 7.48 -13.19 -3.73
CA VAL A 39 7.17 -13.00 -2.31
C VAL A 39 5.65 -12.93 -2.12
N LEU A 40 5.18 -13.15 -0.89
CA LEU A 40 3.77 -12.95 -0.53
C LEU A 40 3.58 -11.63 0.20
N VAL A 41 2.59 -10.85 -0.25
CA VAL A 41 2.15 -9.61 0.40
C VAL A 41 0.81 -9.85 1.06
N ARG A 42 0.71 -9.52 2.35
CA ARG A 42 -0.56 -9.58 3.08
C ARG A 42 -1.07 -8.18 3.35
N GLN A 43 -2.33 -7.94 2.98
CA GLN A 43 -3.02 -6.73 3.36
C GLN A 43 -3.44 -6.81 4.82
N VAL A 44 -3.09 -5.79 5.61
CA VAL A 44 -3.50 -5.67 7.01
C VAL A 44 -4.40 -4.46 7.10
N LEU A 45 -5.60 -4.64 7.66
CA LEU A 45 -6.48 -3.51 7.93
C LEU A 45 -5.82 -2.63 8.98
N LEU A 46 -5.74 -1.34 8.67
CA LEU A 46 -5.33 -0.35 9.63
C LEU A 46 -6.51 -0.06 10.58
N PRO A 47 -6.25 0.08 11.89
CA PRO A 47 -7.24 0.62 12.82
C PRO A 47 -7.70 2.02 12.43
N GLU A 48 -8.84 2.45 12.94
CA GLU A 48 -9.37 3.79 12.73
C GLU A 48 -8.45 4.90 13.27
N VAL A 49 -7.69 4.61 14.32
CA VAL A 49 -6.73 5.52 14.96
C VAL A 49 -5.38 4.81 15.04
N VAL A 50 -4.34 5.49 14.57
CA VAL A 50 -2.95 5.01 14.62
C VAL A 50 -2.10 6.10 15.25
N ASP A 51 -1.31 5.74 16.27
CA ASP A 51 -0.33 6.65 16.86
C ASP A 51 0.89 6.80 15.94
N ALA A 52 1.37 8.03 15.81
CA ALA A 52 2.50 8.38 14.95
C ALA A 52 3.64 8.98 15.77
N GLU A 53 4.81 8.33 15.76
CA GLU A 53 6.05 8.95 16.19
C GLU A 53 6.65 9.75 15.02
N VAL A 54 6.87 11.05 15.22
CA VAL A 54 7.52 11.90 14.22
C VAL A 54 8.99 12.04 14.62
N LEU A 55 9.91 11.66 13.74
CA LEU A 55 11.32 12.00 13.92
C LEU A 55 11.50 13.50 13.66
N ASP A 56 11.87 14.25 14.69
CA ASP A 56 12.13 15.68 14.62
C ASP A 56 13.38 15.97 13.79
N GLY A 57 13.18 16.16 12.48
CA GLY A 57 14.25 16.42 11.53
C GLY A 57 13.72 17.16 10.30
N GLN A 58 13.30 18.41 10.51
CA GLN A 58 12.76 19.36 9.53
C GLN A 58 11.25 19.23 9.28
N GLY A 59 10.52 20.16 9.91
CA GLY A 59 9.07 20.14 10.06
C GLY A 59 8.31 20.33 8.75
N GLY A 60 7.39 19.42 8.53
CA GLY A 60 6.18 19.62 7.76
C GLY A 60 5.12 18.74 8.41
N THR A 61 3.92 19.26 8.62
CA THR A 61 2.74 18.45 8.93
C THR A 61 2.55 17.51 7.75
N HIS A 62 3.14 16.32 7.79
CA HIS A 62 2.75 15.27 6.86
C HIS A 62 1.37 14.82 7.30
N ASP A 63 0.36 15.51 6.79
CA ASP A 63 -0.96 14.90 6.67
C ASP A 63 -0.70 13.56 5.99
N TYR A 64 -0.98 12.45 6.67
CA TYR A 64 -0.80 11.10 6.12
C TYR A 64 -1.57 10.93 4.79
N ALA A 65 -2.56 11.79 4.54
CA ALA A 65 -3.27 11.93 3.28
C ALA A 65 -2.43 12.53 2.14
N GLU A 66 -1.45 13.39 2.43
CA GLU A 66 -0.54 14.02 1.47
C GLU A 66 0.74 13.17 1.25
N ALA A 67 1.16 12.41 2.27
CA ALA A 67 2.25 11.42 2.16
C ALA A 67 1.84 10.10 1.46
N ALA A 68 0.55 9.94 1.16
CA ALA A 68 0.03 8.77 0.46
C ALA A 68 0.52 8.76 -1.01
N PRO A 69 1.28 7.75 -1.46
CA PRO A 69 1.70 7.67 -2.86
C PRO A 69 0.47 7.69 -3.79
N PRO A 70 0.56 8.25 -5.00
CA PRO A 70 -0.57 8.31 -5.92
C PRO A 70 -1.17 6.91 -6.13
N GLY A 71 -2.38 6.69 -5.60
CA GLY A 71 -3.06 5.40 -5.57
C GLY A 71 -3.26 4.78 -4.18
N ALA A 72 -2.63 5.30 -3.12
CA ALA A 72 -2.95 4.97 -1.73
C ALA A 72 -4.24 5.70 -1.31
N ARG A 73 -5.36 5.40 -1.98
CA ARG A 73 -6.67 5.82 -1.52
C ARG A 73 -7.04 4.91 -0.35
N ALA A 74 -6.91 5.43 0.88
CA ALA A 74 -7.57 4.84 2.03
C ALA A 74 -9.04 4.60 1.65
N THR A 75 -9.47 3.35 1.66
CA THR A 75 -10.82 2.95 1.22
C THR A 75 -11.90 3.44 2.19
N ARG A 76 -11.51 3.82 3.41
CA ARG A 76 -12.38 4.49 4.38
C ARG A 76 -12.11 6.00 4.36
N ARG A 77 -13.13 6.79 4.02
CA ARG A 77 -13.13 8.24 4.26
C ARG A 77 -13.55 8.47 5.72
N PRO A 78 -12.90 9.39 6.47
CA PRO A 78 -13.22 9.67 7.89
C PRO A 78 -14.64 10.16 8.20
N ALA A 79 -15.51 10.30 7.20
CA ALA A 79 -16.80 10.97 7.33
C ALA A 79 -18.02 10.02 7.27
N ASP A 80 -17.84 8.72 7.51
CA ASP A 80 -18.99 7.80 7.63
C ASP A 80 -18.80 6.90 8.87
N PRO A 81 -19.69 6.96 9.87
CA PRO A 81 -19.61 6.18 11.11
C PRO A 81 -19.62 4.66 10.86
#